data_AF-A0A7V9BUX8-F1
#
_entry.id   AF-A0A7V9BUX8-F1
#
_cell.length_a   1.000
_cell.length_b   1.000
_cell.length_c   1.000
_cell.angle_alpha   90.00
_cell.angle_beta   90.00
_cell.angle_gamma   90.00
#
_symmetry.space_group_name_H-M   'P 1'
#
loop_
_entity.id
_entity.type
_entity.pdbx_description
1 polymer ?
#
loop_
_entity_poly.entity_id
_entity_poly.type
_entity_poly.pdbx_seq_one_letter_code
_entity_poly.pdbx_strand_id
1 'polypeptide(L)' 'MAEPRVLGSSGISVHPIGLGGMPMSIQGRPSREQSLETLRTALEAGCDFVDTADVYCLDDADIGHNE' A
#
# COMPACT_ATOMS: atom_id res chain seq x y z
N MET A 1 0.04 18.44 -7.52
CA MET A 1 0.54 17.16 -6.97
C MET A 1 1.99 17.36 -6.56
N ALA A 2 2.50 16.60 -5.60
CA ALA A 2 3.88 16.77 -5.17
C ALA A 2 4.84 16.17 -6.22
N GLU A 3 6.02 16.76 -6.38
CA GLU A 3 7.01 16.27 -7.34
C GLU A 3 7.63 14.95 -6.86
N PRO A 4 7.81 13.95 -7.75
CA PRO A 4 8.51 12.71 -7.44
C PRO A 4 9.96 12.93 -6.98
N ARG A 5 10.45 12.03 -6.13
CA ARG A 5 11.79 12.08 -5.53
C ARG A 5 12.51 10.75 -5.75
N VAL A 6 13.82 10.83 -5.95
CA VAL A 6 14.66 9.63 -6.04
C VAL A 6 14.75 8.96 -4.67
N LEU A 7 14.48 7.66 -4.62
CA LEU A 7 14.60 6.85 -3.40
C LEU A 7 16.08 6.50 -3.15
N GLY A 8 16.75 7.33 -2.35
CA GLY A 8 18.17 7.14 -2.01
C GLY A 8 19.06 7.11 -3.25
N SER A 9 19.90 6.08 -3.36
CA SER A 9 20.77 5.84 -4.53
C SER A 9 20.22 4.80 -5.51
N SER A 10 18.94 4.44 -5.42
CA SER A 10 18.33 3.38 -6.26
C SER A 10 18.11 3.81 -7.72
N GLY A 11 18.04 5.12 -7.99
CA GLY A 11 17.61 5.66 -9.28
C GLY A 11 16.10 5.55 -9.53
N ILE A 12 15.34 4.96 -8.61
CA ILE A 12 13.88 4.87 -8.70
C ILE A 12 13.29 6.20 -8.22
N SER A 13 12.46 6.82 -9.05
CA SER A 13 11.71 8.04 -8.70
C SER A 13 10.31 7.65 -8.27
N VAL A 14 9.89 8.10 -7.08
CA VAL A 14 8.56 7.81 -6.51
C VAL A 14 7.88 9.08 -6.03
N HIS A 15 6.56 9.09 -6.00
CA HIS A 15 5.79 10.14 -5.34
C HIS A 15 6.23 10.27 -3.86
N PRO A 16 6.17 11.46 -3.22
CA PRO A 16 6.59 11.59 -1.82
C PRO A 16 5.73 10.83 -0.79
N ILE A 17 4.55 10.36 -1.21
CA ILE A 17 3.59 9.59 -0.40
C ILE A 17 3.21 8.33 -1.17
N GLY A 18 3.24 7.19 -0.50
CA GLY A 18 2.73 5.91 -0.98
C GLY A 18 1.65 5.33 -0.07
N LEU A 19 1.04 4.23 -0.50
CA LEU A 19 -0.06 3.59 0.23
C LEU A 19 0.44 2.42 1.08
N GLY A 20 0.21 2.46 2.39
CA GLY A 20 0.47 1.33 3.28
C GLY A 20 -0.66 0.30 3.26
N GLY A 21 -0.31 -0.98 3.10
CA GLY A 21 -1.26 -2.09 2.95
C GLY A 21 -1.78 -2.69 4.26
N MET A 22 -1.10 -2.48 5.39
CA MET A 22 -1.43 -3.13 6.67
C MET A 22 -2.91 -3.00 7.09
N PRO A 23 -3.56 -1.82 7.05
CA PRO A 23 -4.96 -1.69 7.47
C PRO A 23 -5.95 -2.50 6.62
N MET A 24 -5.57 -2.86 5.40
CA MET A 24 -6.37 -3.72 4.51
C MET A 24 -6.21 -5.21 4.82
N SER A 25 -5.37 -5.57 5.79
CA SER A 25 -4.99 -6.97 6.04
C SER A 25 -5.09 -7.41 7.49
N ILE A 26 -5.17 -6.51 8.46
CA ILE A 26 -5.25 -6.84 9.89
C ILE A 26 -6.70 -6.82 10.43
N GLN A 27 -6.86 -6.99 11.74
CA GLN A 27 -8.16 -7.03 12.42
C GLN A 27 -8.97 -5.76 12.13
N GLY A 28 -10.23 -5.96 11.74
CA GLY A 28 -11.09 -4.87 11.29
C GLY A 28 -10.80 -4.39 9.86
N ARG A 29 -10.04 -5.16 9.06
CA ARG A 29 -9.82 -4.84 7.64
C ARG A 29 -11.15 -4.59 6.91
N PRO A 30 -11.20 -3.54 6.07
CA PRO A 30 -12.40 -3.19 5.31
C PRO A 30 -12.76 -4.28 4.29
N SER A 31 -13.93 -4.14 3.66
CA SER A 31 -14.31 -5.08 2.60
C SER A 31 -13.34 -4.98 1.41
N ARG A 32 -13.31 -6.01 0.57
CA ARG A 32 -12.51 -6.00 -0.66
C ARG A 32 -12.85 -4.79 -1.53
N GLU A 33 -14.13 -4.45 -1.65
CA GLU A 33 -14.60 -3.30 -2.43
C GLU A 33 -14.03 -1.99 -1.90
N GLN A 34 -14.06 -1.79 -0.58
CA GLN A 34 -13.51 -0.60 0.07
C GLN A 34 -11.98 -0.52 -0.07
N SER A 35 -11.26 -1.65 0.03
CA SER A 35 -9.82 -1.71 -0.24
C SER A 35 -9.49 -1.34 -1.69
N LEU A 36 -10.29 -1.83 -2.64
CA LEU A 36 -10.14 -1.48 -4.07
C LEU A 36 -10.43 -0.01 -4.35
N GLU A 37 -11.43 0.57 -3.68
CA GLU A 37 -11.71 2.01 -3.77
C GLU A 37 -10.55 2.83 -3.21
N THR A 38 -10.01 2.45 -2.04
CA THR A 38 -8.84 3.08 -1.43
C THR A 38 -7.62 3.07 -2.37
N LEU A 39 -7.34 1.93 -3.01
CA LEU A 39 -6.28 1.81 -4.00
C LEU A 39 -6.49 2.77 -5.19
N ARG A 40 -7.70 2.84 -5.74
CA ARG A 40 -8.01 3.76 -6.84
C ARG A 40 -7.84 5.22 -6.43
N THR A 41 -8.35 5.61 -5.27
CA THR A 41 -8.19 6.97 -4.75
C THR A 41 -6.73 7.33 -4.53
N ALA A 42 -5.90 6.39 -4.03
CA ALA A 42 -4.48 6.62 -3.87
C ALA A 42 -3.79 6.87 -5.23
N LEU A 43 -4.12 6.08 -6.25
CA LEU A 43 -3.61 6.27 -7.61
C LEU A 43 -4.07 7.60 -8.22
N GLU A 44 -5.33 7.97 -8.05
CA GLU A 44 -5.88 9.26 -8.50
C GLU A 44 -5.22 10.46 -7.78
N ALA A 45 -4.79 10.27 -6.53
CA ALA A 45 -4.04 11.26 -5.77
C ALA A 45 -2.55 11.34 -6.15
N GLY A 46 -2.08 10.47 -7.05
CA GLY A 46 -0.71 10.44 -7.55
C GLY A 46 0.24 9.50 -6.82
N CYS A 47 -0.25 8.63 -5.93
CA CYS A 47 0.59 7.57 -5.35
C CYS A 47 1.01 6.57 -6.44
N ASP A 48 2.27 6.16 -6.43
CA ASP A 48 2.86 5.26 -7.43
C ASP A 48 3.61 4.06 -6.81
N PHE A 49 3.51 3.89 -5.48
CA PHE A 49 4.04 2.72 -4.79
C PHE A 49 3.16 2.32 -3.59
N VAL A 50 3.28 1.05 -3.21
CA VAL A 50 2.57 0.41 -2.09
C VAL A 50 3.61 -0.19 -1.15
N ASP A 51 3.36 -0.08 0.16
CA ASP A 51 4.10 -0.79 1.21
C ASP A 51 3.30 -2.02 1.67
N THR A 52 3.97 -3.17 1.74
CA THR A 52 3.39 -4.45 2.15
C THR A 52 4.41 -5.32 2.92
N ALA A 53 3.95 -6.41 3.51
CA ALA A 53 4.77 -7.46 4.10
C ALA A 53 3.98 -8.77 4.24
N ASP A 54 4.67 -9.92 4.20
CA ASP A 54 4.11 -11.25 4.49
C ASP A 54 3.28 -11.30 5.79
N VAL A 55 3.73 -10.57 6.82
CA VAL A 55 3.13 -10.56 8.16
C VAL A 55 2.01 -9.53 8.32
N TYR A 56 1.65 -8.81 7.27
CA TYR A 56 0.41 -8.03 7.26
C TYR A 56 -0.76 -9.01 7.07
N CYS A 57 -1.15 -9.66 8.16
CA CYS A 57 -2.18 -10.68 8.23
C CYS A 57 -2.86 -10.73 9.60
N LEU A 58 -3.91 -11.53 9.73
CA LEU A 58 -4.60 -11.73 11.00
C LEU A 58 -3.83 -12.63 11.98
N ASP A 59 -3.27 -13.72 11.47
CA ASP A 59 -2.51 -14.74 12.20
C ASP A 59 -1.67 -15.59 11.22
N ASP A 60 -1.00 -16.62 11.75
CA ASP A 60 -0.11 -17.50 10.98
C ASP A 60 -0.81 -18.24 9.82
N ALA A 61 -2.14 -18.43 9.88
CA ALA A 61 -2.91 -19.07 8.81
C ALA A 61 -3.28 -18.11 7.67
N ASP A 62 -3.11 -16.80 7.87
CA ASP A 62 -3.43 -15.73 6.93
C ASP A 62 -2.16 -15.01 6.42
N ILE A 63 -0.96 -15.53 6.74
CA ILE A 63 0.32 -15.02 6.22
C ILE A 63 0.29 -14.91 4.69
N GLY A 64 0.83 -13.80 4.18
CA GLY A 64 0.85 -13.51 2.74
C GLY A 64 -0.45 -12.90 2.22
N HIS A 65 -1.41 -12.55 3.07
CA HIS A 65 -2.68 -11.92 2.64
C HIS A 65 -2.47 -10.67 1.77
N ASN A 66 -1.36 -9.94 1.95
CA ASN A 66 -1.08 -8.67 1.28
C ASN A 66 0.08 -8.71 0.26
N GLU A 67 0.56 -9.90 -0.11
CA GLU A 67 1.55 -10.13 -1.19
C GLU A 67 0.87 -10.72 -2.43
#